data_AF-A0A7S2C7S1-F1
#
_entry.id   AF-A0A7S2C7S1-F1
#
_cell.length_a   1.000
_cell.length_b   1.000
_cell.length_c   1.000
_cell.angle_alpha   90.00
_cell.angle_beta   90.00
_cell.angle_gamma   90.00
#
_symmetry.space_group_name_H-M   'P 1'
#
loop_
_entity.id
_entity.type
_entity.pdbx_description
1 polymer ?
#
loop_
_entity_poly.entity_id
_entity_poly.type
_entity_poly.pdbx_seq_one_letter_code
_entity_poly.pdbx_strand_id
1 'polypeptide(L)'
;AGLAVRLGCSTRPRGLCCLVLDEESSTVRVKETFEPAGSVNLEYLSLALQVRRSQGTEPYFSLDPVRSLDAFKHRTQVKRFEPEWLAGTSVGAVMFQSDYHLKELSMGEYE
;
A
#
# COMPACT_ATOMS: atom_id res chain seq x y z
N ALA A 1 20.05 -18.28 0.29
CA ALA A 1 18.60 -18.46 0.00
C ALA A 1 17.85 -17.22 0.46
N GLY A 2 17.10 -16.56 -0.44
CA GLY A 2 16.38 -15.32 -0.13
C GLY A 2 15.20 -15.54 0.84
N LEU A 3 14.82 -14.49 1.58
CA LEU A 3 13.76 -14.53 2.61
C LEU A 3 12.45 -15.20 2.14
N ALA A 4 12.07 -15.01 0.88
CA ALA A 4 10.85 -15.61 0.31
C ALA A 4 10.84 -17.14 0.34
N VAL A 5 12.00 -17.78 0.10
CA VAL A 5 12.13 -19.25 0.18
C VAL A 5 12.05 -19.72 1.63
N ARG A 6 12.58 -18.94 2.57
CA ARG A 6 12.50 -19.23 4.01
C ARG A 6 11.09 -19.08 4.57
N LEU A 7 10.23 -18.34 3.88
CA LEU A 7 8.80 -18.15 4.22
C LEU A 7 7.87 -19.13 3.49
N GLY A 8 8.40 -20.08 2.70
CA GLY A 8 7.59 -21.07 1.99
C GLY A 8 6.82 -20.52 0.78
N CYS A 9 7.15 -19.33 0.29
CA CYS A 9 6.50 -18.76 -0.89
C CYS A 9 7.12 -19.34 -2.17
N SER A 10 6.36 -20.13 -2.93
CA SER A 10 6.75 -20.56 -4.28
C SER A 10 6.79 -19.35 -5.23
N THR A 11 7.95 -19.11 -5.83
CA THR A 11 8.18 -18.07 -6.84
C THR A 11 7.36 -18.32 -8.10
N ARG A 12 6.86 -17.38 -8.89
CA ARG A 12 6.24 -16.05 -8.72
C ARG A 12 5.44 -15.93 -10.04
N PRO A 13 4.14 -15.61 -10.06
CA PRO A 13 3.44 -15.36 -11.32
C PRO A 13 4.14 -14.25 -12.11
N ARG A 14 4.47 -14.47 -13.39
CA ARG A 14 5.18 -13.50 -14.25
C ARG A 14 4.23 -12.45 -14.85
N GLY A 15 3.25 -11.99 -14.07
CA GLY A 15 2.19 -11.12 -14.54
C GLY A 15 1.27 -10.67 -13.41
N LEU A 16 0.04 -10.29 -13.77
CA LEU A 16 -0.99 -9.93 -12.80
C LEU A 16 -1.38 -11.15 -11.97
N CYS A 17 -1.69 -10.92 -10.70
CA CYS A 17 -2.13 -11.97 -9.80
C CYS A 17 -3.31 -11.50 -8.94
N CYS A 18 -4.14 -12.45 -8.52
CA CYS A 18 -5.30 -12.24 -7.67
C CYS A 18 -5.24 -13.18 -6.45
N LEU A 19 -6.15 -12.96 -5.50
CA LEU A 19 -6.40 -13.87 -4.41
C LEU A 19 -7.67 -14.67 -4.68
N VAL A 20 -7.61 -15.97 -4.41
CA VAL A 20 -8.76 -16.88 -4.52
C VAL A 20 -8.90 -17.62 -3.20
N LEU A 21 -10.14 -17.71 -2.70
CA LEU A 21 -10.48 -18.59 -1.60
C LEU A 21 -10.65 -20.01 -2.16
N ASP A 22 -9.81 -20.94 -1.71
CA ASP A 22 -10.02 -22.36 -1.94
C ASP A 22 -11.08 -22.85 -0.96
N GLU A 23 -12.27 -23.17 -1.45
CA GLU A 23 -13.41 -23.58 -0.63
C GLU A 23 -13.17 -24.93 0.07
N GLU A 24 -12.44 -25.85 -0.55
CA GLU A 24 -12.19 -27.19 0.00
C GLU A 24 -11.28 -27.10 1.23
N SER A 25 -10.19 -26.34 1.12
CA SER A 25 -9.24 -26.16 2.22
C SER A 25 -9.55 -24.97 3.12
N SER A 26 -10.52 -24.12 2.77
CA SER A 26 -10.79 -22.83 3.40
C SER A 26 -9.53 -21.95 3.53
N THR A 27 -8.65 -21.99 2.52
CA THR A 27 -7.39 -21.22 2.50
C THR A 27 -7.37 -20.19 1.38
N VAL A 28 -6.69 -19.07 1.59
CA VAL A 28 -6.46 -18.06 0.54
C VAL A 28 -5.19 -18.41 -0.23
N ARG A 29 -5.29 -18.42 -1.57
CA ARG A 29 -4.16 -18.70 -2.48
C ARG A 29 -3.98 -17.58 -3.50
N VAL A 30 -2.74 -17.35 -3.89
CA VAL A 30 -2.38 -16.45 -4.99
C VAL A 30 -2.54 -17.22 -6.31
N LYS A 31 -3.22 -16.63 -7.29
CA LYS A 31 -3.37 -17.17 -8.65
C LYS A 31 -3.01 -16.12 -9.69
N GLU A 32 -2.60 -16.58 -10.88
CA GLU A 32 -2.45 -15.71 -12.04
C GLU A 32 -3.81 -15.19 -12.49
N THR A 33 -3.86 -13.96 -12.98
CA THR A 33 -5.04 -13.39 -13.62
C THR A 33 -4.65 -12.61 -14.86
N PHE A 34 -5.57 -12.49 -15.80
CA PHE A 34 -5.47 -11.57 -16.94
C PHE A 34 -6.41 -10.37 -16.78
N GLU A 35 -7.28 -10.39 -15.76
CA GLU A 35 -8.24 -9.33 -15.45
C GLU A 35 -7.58 -8.27 -14.55
N PRO A 36 -7.31 -7.05 -15.07
CA PRO A 36 -6.69 -6.00 -14.27
C PRO A 36 -7.53 -5.59 -13.06
N ALA A 37 -8.87 -5.59 -13.18
CA ALA A 37 -9.76 -5.22 -12.08
C ALA A 37 -9.68 -6.20 -10.89
N GLY A 38 -9.34 -7.46 -11.14
CA GLY A 38 -9.15 -8.49 -10.12
C GLY A 38 -7.69 -8.61 -9.64
N SER A 39 -6.77 -7.82 -10.18
CA SER A 39 -5.36 -7.90 -9.83
C SER A 39 -5.06 -7.18 -8.51
N VAL A 40 -4.15 -7.74 -7.72
CA VAL A 40 -3.78 -7.22 -6.40
C VAL A 40 -2.29 -6.98 -6.33
N ASN A 41 -1.88 -5.82 -5.79
CA ASN A 41 -0.51 -5.60 -5.40
C ASN A 41 -0.22 -6.38 -4.10
N LEU A 42 0.48 -7.51 -4.23
CA LEU A 42 0.80 -8.40 -3.11
C LEU A 42 1.66 -7.75 -2.03
N GLU A 43 2.55 -6.83 -2.42
CA GLU A 43 3.39 -6.11 -1.46
C GLU A 43 2.54 -5.14 -0.65
N TYR A 44 1.62 -4.45 -1.32
CA TYR A 44 0.65 -3.58 -0.65
C TYR A 44 -0.20 -4.35 0.35
N LEU A 45 -0.79 -5.46 -0.11
CA LEU A 45 -1.61 -6.32 0.73
C LEU A 45 -0.82 -6.87 1.93
N SER A 46 0.40 -7.36 1.72
CA SER A 46 1.21 -7.93 2.79
C SER A 46 1.52 -6.92 3.89
N LEU A 47 1.88 -5.69 3.51
CA LEU A 47 2.19 -4.63 4.47
C LEU A 47 0.91 -4.13 5.17
N ALA A 48 -0.21 -4.01 4.46
CA ALA A 48 -1.49 -3.65 5.07
C ALA A 48 -1.95 -4.69 6.11
N LEU A 49 -1.82 -5.98 5.80
CA LEU A 49 -2.09 -7.06 6.74
C LEU A 49 -1.13 -7.04 7.94
N GLN A 50 0.14 -6.68 7.73
CA GLN A 50 1.10 -6.53 8.82
C GLN A 50 0.71 -5.39 9.77
N VAL A 51 0.29 -4.24 9.25
CA VAL A 51 -0.23 -3.13 10.08
C VAL A 51 -1.44 -3.59 10.87
N ARG A 52 -2.42 -4.21 10.21
CA ARG A 52 -3.64 -4.72 10.87
C ARG A 52 -3.35 -5.74 11.96
N ARG A 53 -2.42 -6.67 11.72
CA ARG A 53 -2.02 -7.68 12.69
C ARG A 53 -1.27 -7.10 13.88
N SER A 54 -0.42 -6.11 13.67
CA SER A 54 0.46 -5.56 14.71
C SER A 54 -0.17 -4.42 15.51
N GLN A 55 -1.01 -3.60 14.89
CA GLN A 55 -1.60 -2.40 15.50
C GLN A 55 -3.12 -2.47 15.67
N GLY A 56 -3.78 -3.45 15.05
CA GLY A 56 -5.24 -3.55 15.07
C GLY A 56 -5.93 -2.49 14.20
N THR A 57 -5.19 -1.62 13.51
CA THR A 57 -5.69 -0.54 12.66
C THR A 57 -5.31 -0.76 11.20
N GLU A 58 -5.90 0.00 10.29
CA GLU A 58 -5.47 0.03 8.89
C GLU A 58 -4.29 1.00 8.69
N PRO A 59 -3.47 0.80 7.64
CA PRO A 59 -2.48 1.79 7.23
C PRO A 59 -3.14 3.14 6.98
N TYR A 60 -2.57 4.20 7.51
CA TYR A 60 -3.07 5.56 7.31
C TYR A 60 -1.98 6.50 6.79
N PHE A 61 -2.38 7.42 5.93
CA PHE A 61 -1.53 8.47 5.36
C PHE A 61 -2.29 9.79 5.33
N SER A 62 -1.59 10.88 5.65
CA SER A 62 -2.08 12.24 5.45
C SER A 62 -0.97 13.21 5.09
N LEU A 63 -1.35 14.30 4.41
CA LEU A 63 -0.53 15.50 4.28
C LEU A 63 -1.03 16.55 5.28
N ASP A 64 -0.39 16.59 6.45
CA ASP A 64 -0.77 17.50 7.52
C ASP A 64 -0.14 18.89 7.29
N PRO A 65 -0.87 19.99 7.53
CA PRO A 65 -0.29 21.32 7.49
C PRO A 65 0.76 21.49 8.59
N VAL A 66 1.87 22.16 8.29
CA VAL A 66 2.87 22.50 9.30
C VAL A 66 2.28 23.55 10.24
N ARG A 67 2.03 23.19 11.51
CA ARG A 67 1.41 24.08 12.51
C ARG A 67 2.36 25.11 13.13
N SER A 68 3.66 25.07 12.79
CA SER A 68 4.65 25.98 13.35
C SER A 68 4.67 27.34 12.63
N LEU A 69 4.94 28.41 13.38
CA LEU A 69 5.33 29.74 12.88
C LEU A 69 6.62 29.71 12.03
N ASP A 70 7.35 28.58 11.99
CA ASP A 70 8.52 28.30 11.16
C ASP A 70 8.20 28.05 9.67
N ALA A 71 7.12 28.66 9.16
CA ALA A 71 6.76 28.66 7.72
C ALA A 71 7.91 29.18 6.81
N PHE A 72 8.96 29.74 7.41
CA PHE A 72 10.20 30.18 6.78
C PHE A 72 11.05 29.08 6.12
N LYS A 73 10.75 27.79 6.28
CA LYS A 73 11.51 26.67 5.64
C LYS A 73 10.90 26.12 4.34
N HIS A 74 9.98 26.84 3.69
CA HIS A 74 9.31 26.46 2.43
C HIS A 74 8.48 25.15 2.46
N ARG A 75 8.33 24.49 3.60
CA ARG A 75 7.45 23.32 3.75
C ARG A 75 6.12 23.74 4.36
N THR A 76 5.07 23.73 3.56
CA THR A 76 3.69 24.02 3.99
C THR A 76 2.97 22.78 4.54
N GLN A 77 3.46 21.58 4.19
CA GLN A 77 2.86 20.29 4.57
C GLN A 77 3.92 19.26 4.96
N VAL A 78 3.52 18.29 5.77
CA VAL A 78 4.31 17.13 6.21
C VAL A 78 3.57 15.84 5.89
N LYS A 79 4.30 14.86 5.38
CA LYS A 79 3.83 13.48 5.18
C LYS A 79 3.74 12.79 6.54
N ARG A 80 2.54 12.39 6.93
CA ARG A 80 2.29 11.59 8.13
C ARG A 80 1.86 10.21 7.71
N PHE A 81 2.53 9.20 8.27
CA PHE A 81 2.20 7.79 8.08
C PHE A 81 1.86 7.19 9.43
N GLU A 82 0.84 6.35 9.46
CA GLU A 82 0.51 5.54 10.62
C GLU A 82 0.39 4.07 10.21
N PRO A 83 1.30 3.22 10.68
CA PRO A 83 2.47 3.54 11.49
C PRO A 83 3.59 4.29 10.76
N GLU A 84 4.45 4.98 11.54
CA GLU A 84 5.56 5.79 11.02
C GLU A 84 6.51 4.99 10.12
N TRP A 85 6.72 3.69 10.42
CA TRP A 85 7.61 2.84 9.64
C TRP A 85 7.11 2.55 8.22
N LEU A 86 5.86 2.87 7.88
CA LEU A 86 5.41 2.84 6.49
C LEU A 86 6.15 3.87 5.62
N ALA A 87 6.70 4.93 6.23
CA ALA A 87 7.58 5.86 5.53
C ALA A 87 8.79 5.12 4.94
N GLY A 88 9.02 5.30 3.64
CA GLY A 88 10.10 4.62 2.92
C GLY A 88 9.78 3.20 2.45
N THR A 89 8.57 2.69 2.70
CA THR A 89 8.08 1.45 2.08
C THR A 89 7.40 1.74 0.75
N SER A 90 7.22 0.69 -0.07
CA SER A 90 6.42 0.75 -1.30
C SER A 90 4.97 1.16 -1.02
N VAL A 91 4.35 0.65 0.05
CA VAL A 91 3.00 1.07 0.49
C VAL A 91 2.96 2.56 0.79
N GLY A 92 3.89 3.07 1.59
CA GLY A 92 3.93 4.50 1.91
C GLY A 92 4.07 5.36 0.65
N ALA A 93 4.86 4.92 -0.33
CA ALA A 93 4.98 5.61 -1.61
C ALA A 93 3.65 5.61 -2.40
N VAL A 94 2.97 4.46 -2.47
CA VAL A 94 1.67 4.33 -3.15
C VAL A 94 0.60 5.17 -2.46
N MET A 95 0.51 5.16 -1.12
CA MET A 95 -0.47 5.95 -0.38
C MET A 95 -0.31 7.45 -0.64
N PHE A 96 0.93 7.94 -0.69
CA PHE A 96 1.21 9.32 -1.07
C PHE A 96 0.80 9.62 -2.52
N GLN A 97 1.15 8.75 -3.46
CA GLN A 97 0.78 8.92 -4.87
C GLN A 97 -0.74 8.92 -5.06
N SER A 98 -1.46 8.03 -4.37
CA SER A 98 -2.92 7.95 -4.41
C SER A 98 -3.56 9.23 -3.87
N ASP A 99 -3.13 9.72 -2.70
CA ASP A 99 -3.64 10.99 -2.14
C ASP A 99 -3.37 12.18 -3.07
N TYR A 100 -2.18 12.24 -3.67
CA TYR A 100 -1.83 13.27 -4.62
C TYR A 100 -2.69 13.21 -5.89
N HIS A 101 -2.84 12.02 -6.49
CA HIS A 101 -3.64 11.84 -7.69
C HIS A 101 -5.14 12.12 -7.46
N LEU A 102 -5.68 11.72 -6.31
CA LEU A 102 -7.06 12.04 -5.93
C LEU A 102 -7.27 13.56 -5.80
N LYS A 103 -6.25 14.32 -5.39
CA LYS A 103 -6.31 15.79 -5.36
C LYS A 103 -6.34 16.38 -6.75
N GLU A 104 -5.45 15.94 -7.65
CA GLU A 104 -5.45 16.38 -9.04
C GLU A 104 -6.81 16.11 -9.72
N LEU A 105 -7.36 14.91 -9.52
CA LEU A 105 -8.71 14.55 -9.99
C LEU A 105 -9.79 15.46 -9.39
N SER A 106 -9.73 15.73 -8.09
CA SER A 106 -10.70 16.60 -7.41
C SER A 106 -10.59 18.08 -7.81
N MET A 107 -9.44 18.51 -8.31
CA MET A 107 -9.18 19.86 -8.81
C MET A 107 -9.48 20.01 -10.30
N GLY A 108 -9.92 18.94 -10.98
CA GLY A 108 -10.28 18.98 -12.39
C GLY A 108 -9.09 19.00 -13.35
N GLU A 109 -7.91 18.52 -12.93
CA GLU A 109 -6.71 18.53 -13.78
C GLU A 109 -6.76 17.50 -14.93
N TYR A 110 -7.69 16.55 -14.90
CA TYR A 110 -7.82 15.47 -15.89
C TYR A 110 -9.21 15.40 -16.54
N GLU A 111 -9.78 16.55 -16.94
CA GLU A 111 -10.89 16.63 -17.90
C GLU A 111 -10.42 16.63 -19.36
#